data_AF-A0A5E7ASI5-F1
#
_entry.id   AF-A0A5E7ASI5-F1
#
_cell.length_a   1.000
_cell.length_b   1.000
_cell.length_c   1.000
_cell.angle_alpha   90.00
_cell.angle_beta   90.00
_cell.angle_gamma   90.00
#
_symmetry.space_group_name_H-M   'P 1'
#
loop_
_entity.id
_entity.type
_entity.pdbx_description
1 polymer ?
#
loop_
_entity_poly.entity_id
_entity_poly.type
_entity_poly.pdbx_seq_one_letter_code
_entity_poly.pdbx_strand_id
1 'polypeptide(L)'
;MIEEGLSLLIDYGIYLLPGFSLCALWFWLTPKTQPGLQIVILLLTFVLMRDVMTPPLRLWSLSGDVQIGFVSNPFVLAVLGALSLAIICR
;
A
#
# COMPACT_ATOMS: atom_id res chain seq x y z
N MET A 1 -3.25 -20.31 -8.30
CA MET A 1 -2.02 -19.77 -7.66
C MET A 1 -1.54 -18.44 -8.24
N ILE A 2 -1.09 -18.36 -9.51
CA ILE A 2 -0.63 -17.08 -10.10
C ILE A 2 -1.82 -16.16 -10.44
N GLU A 3 -2.91 -16.72 -10.99
CA GLU A 3 -4.12 -15.97 -11.35
C GLU A 3 -4.82 -15.34 -10.13
N GLU A 4 -4.87 -16.06 -9.01
CA GLU A 4 -5.43 -15.54 -7.75
C GLU A 4 -4.58 -14.39 -7.18
N GLY A 5 -3.25 -14.48 -7.28
CA GLY A 5 -2.35 -13.41 -6.86
C GLY A 5 -2.46 -12.17 -7.74
N LEU A 6 -2.66 -12.35 -9.05
CA LEU A 6 -2.86 -11.25 -9.99
C LEU A 6 -4.21 -10.55 -9.76
N SER A 7 -5.27 -11.31 -9.51
CA SER A 7 -6.59 -10.76 -9.17
C SER A 7 -6.53 -9.90 -7.91
N LEU A 8 -5.88 -10.39 -6.86
CA LEU A 8 -5.67 -9.65 -5.60
C LEU A 8 -4.92 -8.33 -5.82
N LEU A 9 -3.90 -8.33 -6.69
CA LEU A 9 -3.11 -7.14 -6.99
C LEU A 9 -3.91 -6.10 -7.79
N ILE A 10 -4.75 -6.55 -8.72
CA ILE A 10 -5.64 -5.69 -9.51
C ILE A 10 -6.69 -5.05 -8.61
N ASP A 11 -7.35 -5.84 -7.75
CA ASP A 11 -8.33 -5.32 -6.81
C ASP A 11 -7.71 -4.32 -5.83
N TYR A 12 -6.51 -4.62 -5.30
CA TYR A 12 -5.75 -3.68 -4.46
C TYR A 12 -5.48 -2.37 -5.20
N GLY A 13 -5.04 -2.45 -6.47
CA GLY A 13 -4.81 -1.30 -7.32
C GLY A 13 -6.08 -0.46 -7.51
N ILE A 14 -7.22 -1.08 -7.81
CA ILE A 14 -8.51 -0.40 -8.03
C ILE A 14 -8.99 0.34 -6.78
N TYR A 15 -8.86 -0.27 -5.61
CA TYR A 15 -9.27 0.36 -4.34
C TYR A 15 -8.30 1.45 -3.88
N LEU A 16 -7.00 1.30 -4.16
CA LEU A 16 -5.98 2.26 -3.76
C LEU A 16 -5.94 3.51 -4.68
N LEU A 17 -6.13 3.32 -5.98
CA LEU A 17 -6.02 4.38 -7.01
C LEU A 17 -6.78 5.68 -6.68
N PRO A 18 -8.06 5.65 -6.28
CA PRO A 18 -8.81 6.88 -6.02
C PRO A 18 -8.27 7.65 -4.81
N GLY A 19 -7.99 6.97 -3.70
CA GLY A 19 -7.43 7.61 -2.51
C GLY A 19 -6.01 8.13 -2.71
N PHE A 20 -5.18 7.35 -3.41
CA PHE A 20 -3.81 7.71 -3.73
C PHE A 20 -3.76 8.90 -4.70
N SER A 21 -4.59 8.92 -5.73
CA SER A 21 -4.65 10.06 -6.68
C SER A 21 -5.09 11.35 -6.00
N LEU A 22 -6.06 11.28 -5.07
CA LEU A 22 -6.49 12.45 -4.29
C LEU A 22 -5.36 13.01 -3.42
N CYS A 23 -4.63 12.13 -2.73
CA CYS A 23 -3.48 12.53 -1.91
C CYS A 23 -2.31 13.06 -2.75
N ALA A 24 -2.04 12.44 -3.91
CA ALA A 24 -1.00 12.89 -4.83
C ALA A 24 -1.32 14.27 -5.43
N LEU A 25 -2.58 14.50 -5.80
CA LEU A 25 -3.05 15.79 -6.29
C LEU A 25 -2.92 16.87 -5.20
N TRP A 26 -3.36 16.56 -3.98
CA TRP A 26 -3.22 17.44 -2.83
C TRP A 26 -1.73 17.75 -2.55
N PHE A 27 -0.87 16.73 -2.55
CA PHE A 27 0.57 16.92 -2.36
C PHE A 27 1.18 17.84 -3.43
N TRP A 28 0.78 17.68 -4.69
CA TRP A 28 1.26 18.51 -5.79
C TRP A 28 0.79 19.96 -5.71
N LEU A 29 -0.43 20.19 -5.24
CA LEU A 29 -0.99 21.51 -4.98
C LEU A 29 -0.39 22.18 -3.72
N THR A 30 0.22 21.41 -2.82
CA THR A 30 0.74 21.93 -1.54
C THR A 30 2.04 22.71 -1.75
N PRO A 31 2.09 24.01 -1.40
CA PRO A 31 3.29 24.81 -1.55
C PRO A 31 4.42 24.29 -0.65
N LYS A 32 5.66 24.29 -1.18
CA LYS A 32 6.88 23.84 -0.47
C LYS A 32 7.21 24.64 0.80
N THR A 33 6.51 25.74 1.03
CA THR A 33 6.64 26.60 2.21
C THR A 33 5.95 26.03 3.45
N GLN A 34 5.19 24.93 3.34
CA GLN A 34 4.46 24.31 4.44
C GLN A 34 4.88 22.83 4.65
N PRO A 35 6.08 22.57 5.19
CA PRO A 35 6.60 21.20 5.34
C PRO A 35 5.73 20.33 6.25
N GLY A 36 5.08 20.91 7.27
CA GLY A 36 4.16 20.16 8.15
C GLY A 36 2.97 19.57 7.41
N LEU A 37 2.38 20.31 6.46
CA LEU A 37 1.24 19.84 5.68
C LEU A 37 1.64 18.72 4.70
N GLN A 38 2.84 18.80 4.13
CA GLN A 38 3.41 17.73 3.30
C GLN A 38 3.58 16.43 4.11
N ILE A 39 4.08 16.53 5.35
CA ILE A 39 4.22 15.36 6.24
C ILE A 39 2.84 14.76 6.53
N VAL A 40 1.83 15.57 6.84
CA VAL A 40 0.46 15.10 7.08
C VAL A 40 -0.11 14.36 5.86
N ILE A 41 0.10 14.88 4.65
CA ILE A 41 -0.36 14.23 3.41
C ILE A 41 0.37 12.90 3.16
N LEU A 42 1.67 12.83 3.44
CA LEU A 42 2.46 11.60 3.35
C LEU A 42 2.00 10.56 4.39
N LEU A 43 1.76 10.98 5.63
CA LEU A 43 1.22 10.11 6.68
C LEU A 43 -0.19 9.62 6.32
N LEU A 44 -1.04 10.48 5.77
CA LEU A 44 -2.38 10.11 5.33
C LEU A 44 -2.32 9.10 4.17
N THR A 45 -1.43 9.31 3.20
CA THR A 45 -1.19 8.36 2.10
C THR A 45 -0.72 7.01 2.61
N PHE A 46 0.19 7.00 3.60
CA PHE A 46 0.66 5.79 4.25
C PHE A 46 -0.47 5.05 5.00
N VAL A 47 -1.27 5.78 5.77
CA VAL A 47 -2.44 5.22 6.47
C VAL A 47 -3.44 4.65 5.47
N LEU A 48 -3.67 5.32 4.34
CA LEU A 48 -4.59 4.87 3.30
C LEU A 48 -4.08 3.60 2.59
N MET A 49 -2.79 3.52 2.26
CA MET A 49 -2.17 2.28 1.76
C MET A 49 -2.31 1.14 2.76
N ARG A 50 -2.07 1.41 4.05
CA ARG A 50 -2.23 0.44 5.12
C ARG A 50 -3.67 0.00 5.27
N ASP A 51 -4.62 0.93 5.25
CA ASP A 51 -6.03 0.65 5.48
C ASP A 51 -6.61 -0.26 4.38
N VAL A 52 -6.23 -0.02 3.13
CA VAL A 52 -6.59 -0.87 1.97
C VAL A 52 -6.03 -2.30 2.10
N MET A 53 -4.93 -2.50 2.84
CA MET A 53 -4.43 -3.84 3.16
C MET A 53 -5.27 -4.58 4.22
N THR A 54 -6.07 -3.88 5.04
CA THR A 54 -6.75 -4.45 6.23
C THR A 54 -8.21 -4.89 6.03
N PRO A 55 -9.06 -4.21 5.24
CA PRO A 55 -10.25 -4.89 4.64
C PRO A 55 -10.67 -4.30 3.27
N PRO A 56 -11.07 -5.08 2.22
CA PRO A 56 -11.80 -6.35 2.20
C PRO A 56 -11.05 -7.50 1.49
N LEU A 57 -9.78 -7.31 1.14
CA LEU A 57 -8.97 -8.24 0.32
C LEU A 57 -8.32 -9.40 1.10
N ARG A 58 -8.56 -9.52 2.42
CA ARG A 58 -7.96 -10.55 3.30
C ARG A 58 -6.42 -10.67 3.18
N LEU A 59 -5.73 -9.60 2.77
CA LEU A 59 -4.25 -9.59 2.74
C LEU A 59 -3.66 -9.53 4.15
N TRP A 60 -4.38 -8.89 5.09
CA TRP A 60 -4.19 -9.03 6.54
C TRP A 60 -5.45 -9.64 7.16
N SER A 61 -5.36 -10.89 7.62
CA SER A 61 -6.35 -11.51 8.49
C SER A 61 -5.80 -11.50 9.91
N LEU A 62 -6.42 -10.74 10.81
CA LEU A 62 -6.32 -11.00 12.24
C LEU A 62 -7.08 -12.32 12.52
N SER A 63 -6.42 -13.45 12.26
CA SER A 63 -6.82 -14.68 12.95
C SER A 63 -6.69 -14.42 14.44
N GLY A 64 -7.60 -14.94 15.26
CA GLY A 64 -7.67 -14.68 16.71
C GLY A 64 -6.44 -15.07 17.54
N ASP A 65 -5.36 -15.51 16.88
CA ASP A 65 -4.04 -15.69 17.45
C ASP A 65 -3.13 -14.60 16.89
N VAL A 66 -2.44 -13.89 17.78
CA VAL A 66 -1.67 -12.66 17.52
C VAL A 66 -0.44 -12.95 16.64
N GLN A 67 -0.65 -13.27 15.37
CA GLN A 67 0.38 -13.36 14.35
C GLN A 67 0.00 -12.45 13.20
N ILE A 68 0.78 -11.37 13.07
CA ILE A 68 0.83 -10.55 11.87
C ILE A 68 1.50 -11.42 10.80
N GLY A 69 0.72 -12.31 10.20
CA GLY A 69 1.17 -13.12 9.06
C GLY A 69 1.21 -12.23 7.83
N PHE A 70 2.41 -11.98 7.30
CA PHE A 70 2.53 -11.53 5.92
C PHE A 70 1.86 -12.58 5.03
N VAL A 71 1.15 -12.09 4.00
CA VAL A 71 0.47 -12.89 2.96
C VAL A 71 1.17 -14.23 2.71
N SER A 72 0.43 -15.34 2.85
CA SER A 72 0.93 -16.72 2.70
C SER A 72 1.39 -17.09 1.28
N ASN A 73 1.37 -16.13 0.35
CA ASN A 73 1.74 -16.33 -1.05
C ASN A 73 3.21 -15.92 -1.27
N PRO A 74 4.13 -16.88 -1.50
CA PRO A 74 5.57 -16.62 -1.64
C PRO A 74 5.91 -15.73 -2.85
N PHE A 75 5.04 -15.68 -3.86
CA PHE A 75 5.24 -14.84 -5.03
C PHE A 75 5.06 -13.35 -4.72
N VAL A 76 4.06 -13.01 -3.90
CA VAL A 76 3.79 -11.64 -3.49
C VAL A 76 4.96 -11.09 -2.66
N LEU A 77 5.51 -11.92 -1.77
CA LEU A 77 6.71 -11.60 -0.99
C LEU A 77 7.94 -11.37 -1.87
N ALA A 78 8.16 -12.20 -2.89
CA ALA A 78 9.28 -12.06 -3.81
C ALA A 78 9.22 -10.75 -4.61
N VAL A 79 8.04 -10.38 -5.09
CA VAL A 79 7.84 -9.14 -5.88
C VAL A 79 8.02 -7.90 -5.00
N LEU A 80 7.46 -7.88 -3.79
CA LEU A 80 7.65 -6.79 -2.83
C LEU A 80 9.12 -6.63 -2.41
N GLY A 81 9.81 -7.75 -2.15
CA GLY A 81 11.25 -7.74 -1.83
C GLY A 81 12.10 -7.20 -3.00
N ALA A 82 11.81 -7.63 -4.23
CA ALA A 82 12.50 -7.15 -5.42
C ALA A 82 12.26 -5.65 -5.67
N LEU A 83 11.03 -5.16 -5.49
CA LEU A 83 10.70 -3.74 -5.58
C LEU A 83 11.41 -2.91 -4.50
N SER A 84 11.51 -3.42 -3.28
CA SER A 84 12.26 -2.76 -2.21
C SER A 84 13.76 -2.63 -2.55
N LEU A 85 14.36 -3.68 -3.11
CA LEU A 85 15.74 -3.65 -3.58
C LEU A 85 15.93 -2.66 -4.74
N ALA A 86 14.97 -2.59 -5.67
CA ALA A 86 15.02 -1.66 -6.79
C ALA A 86 14.93 -0.18 -6.36
N ILE A 87 14.21 0.12 -5.28
CA ILE A 87 14.11 1.48 -4.71
C ILE A 87 15.42 1.90 -4.02
N ILE A 88 16.13 0.96 -3.38
CA ILE A 88 17.40 1.22 -2.68
C ILE A 88 18.58 1.26 -3.65
N CYS A 89 18.52 0.50 -4.74
CA CYS A 89 19.57 0.45 -5.76
C CYS A 89 19.50 1.61 -6.76
N ARG A 90 18.68 2.63 -6.49
CA ARG A 90 18.55 3.88 -7.24
C ARG A 90 19.11 5.03 -6.41
#